data_AF-A0A662J7Z3-F1
#
_entry.id   AF-A0A662J7Z3-F1
#
_cell.length_a   1.000
_cell.length_b   1.000
_cell.length_c   1.000
_cell.angle_alpha   90.00
_cell.angle_beta   90.00
_cell.angle_gamma   90.00
#
_symmetry.space_group_name_H-M   'P 1'
#
loop_
_entity.id
_entity.type
_entity.pdbx_description
1 polymer ?
#
loop_
_entity_poly.entity_id
_entity_poly.type
_entity_poly.pdbx_seq_one_letter_code
_entity_poly.pdbx_strand_id
1 'polypeptide(L)'
;MKLLEALVKGEPKSAKAGKLAEALNRALLLADRIVKSTREVDGFLNGLRGGYVEPGPSGSLTRGKLEILPTGRNFYAVDPTALPTKAAWLVGVEAANKLLESYLKAHGRYPESVGHWLWSLDAYKADGEQLAQILYLLGVKPRWGDDGSVKGVDVIPLSELGRPRIDVVVRITGIVRDTLPNYVYLIDEAVSKAVSLDEPPELNYVRKHYLEHVAKLRELGRREDEARCRVWCSPPGTYGAGVNYAVEASAWRKDEDLAKTWLQWSCYMYTRDRYGEPSPEALILNLSTVDVVTRNHPTDEHDPLNCCCYFAYHGGFYNAV
;
A
#
# COMPACT_ATOMS: atom_id res chain seq x y z
N MET A 1 24.97 18.39 -27.38
CA MET A 1 26.35 18.33 -27.93
C MET A 1 27.32 19.26 -27.22
N LYS A 2 27.19 20.59 -27.29
CA LYS A 2 28.15 21.54 -26.66
C LYS A 2 28.48 21.28 -25.18
N LEU A 3 27.50 20.92 -24.36
CA LEU A 3 27.71 20.61 -22.93
C LEU A 3 28.47 19.29 -22.70
N LEU A 4 28.26 18.31 -23.59
CA LEU A 4 28.93 17.01 -23.55
C LEU A 4 30.39 17.15 -23.99
N GLU A 5 30.64 17.95 -25.04
CA GLU A 5 31.97 18.29 -25.52
C GLU A 5 32.78 19.06 -24.46
N ALA A 6 32.17 20.04 -23.77
CA ALA A 6 32.81 20.76 -22.67
C ALA A 6 33.16 19.84 -21.48
N LEU A 7 32.31 18.85 -21.20
CA LEU A 7 32.55 17.83 -20.18
C LEU A 7 33.73 16.91 -20.53
N VAL A 8 33.82 16.45 -21.78
CA VAL A 8 34.93 15.63 -22.28
C VAL A 8 36.24 16.41 -22.29
N LYS A 9 36.19 17.74 -22.50
CA LYS A 9 37.36 18.63 -22.54
C LYS A 9 37.83 19.15 -21.16
N GLY A 10 37.14 18.80 -20.07
CA GLY A 10 37.53 19.21 -18.72
C GLY A 10 37.35 20.71 -18.42
N GLU A 11 36.49 21.41 -19.18
CA GLU A 11 36.21 22.84 -18.99
C GLU A 11 35.47 23.12 -17.68
N PRO A 12 35.58 24.36 -17.11
CA PRO A 12 34.98 24.69 -15.82
C PRO A 12 33.48 24.36 -15.77
N LYS A 13 33.11 23.49 -14.83
CA LYS A 13 31.78 22.91 -14.74
C LYS A 13 30.77 23.97 -14.28
N SER A 14 29.92 24.43 -15.20
CA SER A 14 28.63 25.01 -14.79
C SER A 14 27.85 23.99 -13.95
N ALA A 15 26.95 24.45 -13.06
CA ALA A 15 26.11 23.55 -12.27
C ALA A 15 25.31 22.54 -13.14
N LYS A 16 24.94 22.93 -14.36
CA LYS A 16 24.31 22.05 -15.35
C LYS A 16 25.25 20.98 -15.90
N ALA A 17 26.53 21.32 -16.14
CA ALA A 17 27.55 20.35 -16.55
C ALA A 17 27.85 19.35 -15.43
N GLY A 18 27.86 19.79 -14.16
CA GLY A 18 27.98 18.90 -13.00
C GLY A 18 26.86 17.84 -12.95
N LYS A 19 25.60 18.27 -13.03
CA LYS A 19 24.43 17.36 -13.05
C LYS A 19 24.45 16.38 -14.23
N LEU A 20 24.86 16.84 -15.41
CA LEU A 20 24.98 15.97 -16.59
C LEU A 20 26.08 14.91 -16.41
N ALA A 21 27.23 15.29 -15.83
CA ALA A 21 28.30 14.33 -15.53
C ALA A 21 27.83 13.24 -14.56
N GLU A 22 27.11 13.62 -13.50
CA GLU A 22 26.56 12.70 -12.51
C GLU A 22 25.57 11.72 -13.14
N ALA A 23 24.66 12.22 -13.99
CA ALA A 23 23.71 11.38 -14.72
C ALA A 23 24.41 10.38 -15.65
N LEU A 24 25.44 10.81 -16.39
CA LEU A 24 26.22 9.94 -17.27
C LEU A 24 27.01 8.87 -16.48
N ASN A 25 27.64 9.24 -15.36
CA ASN A 25 28.32 8.29 -14.49
C ASN A 25 27.35 7.24 -13.92
N ARG A 26 26.14 7.66 -13.52
CA ARG A 26 25.08 6.74 -13.08
C ARG A 26 24.62 5.82 -14.22
N ALA A 27 24.50 6.33 -15.44
CA ALA A 27 24.15 5.53 -16.61
C ALA A 27 25.23 4.49 -16.94
N LEU A 28 26.52 4.86 -16.85
CA LEU A 28 27.64 3.94 -17.04
C LEU A 28 27.66 2.84 -15.96
N LEU A 29 27.44 3.21 -14.69
CA LEU A 29 27.31 2.24 -13.59
C LEU A 29 26.15 1.27 -13.83
N LEU A 30 25.00 1.78 -14.28
CA LEU A 30 23.83 0.96 -14.59
C LEU A 30 24.13 0.00 -15.75
N ALA A 31 24.71 0.50 -16.84
CA ALA A 31 25.07 -0.31 -18.01
C ALA A 31 26.05 -1.43 -17.64
N ASP A 32 27.09 -1.13 -16.84
CA ASP A 32 28.03 -2.14 -16.33
C ASP A 32 27.32 -3.23 -15.51
N ARG A 33 26.41 -2.85 -14.61
CA ARG A 33 25.64 -3.82 -13.81
C ARG A 33 24.68 -4.67 -14.65
N ILE A 34 24.06 -4.08 -15.68
CA ILE A 34 23.19 -4.80 -16.63
C ILE A 34 24.02 -5.81 -17.42
N VAL A 35 25.17 -5.41 -17.98
CA VAL A 35 26.03 -6.31 -18.76
C VAL A 35 26.56 -7.47 -17.89
N LYS A 36 26.75 -7.26 -16.59
CA LYS A 36 27.12 -8.30 -15.62
C LYS A 36 25.99 -9.26 -15.23
N SER A 37 24.78 -9.03 -15.73
CA SER A 37 23.59 -9.87 -15.49
C SER A 37 23.53 -11.10 -16.41
N THR A 38 24.68 -11.66 -16.77
CA THR A 38 24.80 -12.91 -17.56
C THR A 38 24.72 -14.17 -16.69
N ARG A 39 24.68 -14.01 -15.36
CA ARG A 39 24.80 -15.09 -14.37
C ARG A 39 23.50 -15.82 -14.04
N GLU A 40 22.39 -15.51 -14.70
CA GLU A 40 21.07 -16.11 -14.40
C GLU A 40 21.06 -17.63 -14.59
N VAL A 41 21.56 -18.09 -15.74
CA VAL A 41 21.64 -19.53 -16.05
C VAL A 41 22.63 -20.23 -15.12
N ASP A 42 23.81 -19.63 -14.89
CA ASP A 42 24.82 -20.20 -14.01
C ASP A 42 24.33 -20.31 -12.56
N GLY A 43 23.63 -19.27 -12.06
CA GLY A 43 23.01 -19.27 -10.75
C GLY A 43 21.95 -20.36 -10.59
N PHE A 44 21.11 -20.55 -11.62
CA PHE A 44 20.14 -21.64 -11.67
C PHE A 44 20.81 -23.02 -11.64
N LEU A 45 21.83 -23.25 -12.49
CA LEU A 45 22.57 -24.52 -12.54
C LEU A 45 23.32 -24.81 -11.24
N ASN A 46 23.87 -23.79 -10.58
CA ASN A 46 24.50 -23.93 -9.27
C ASN A 46 23.48 -24.34 -8.20
N GLY A 47 22.29 -23.74 -8.22
CA GLY A 47 21.19 -24.12 -7.33
C GLY A 47 20.74 -25.58 -7.51
N LEU A 48 20.62 -26.06 -8.76
CA LEU A 48 20.29 -27.47 -9.04
C LEU A 48 21.32 -28.47 -8.50
N ARG A 49 22.58 -28.04 -8.37
CA ARG A 49 23.68 -28.86 -7.81
C ARG A 49 23.75 -28.79 -6.28
N GLY A 50 22.80 -28.11 -5.63
CA GLY A 50 22.82 -27.86 -4.18
C GLY A 50 23.87 -26.83 -3.77
N GLY A 51 24.35 -26.01 -4.72
CA GLY A 51 25.31 -24.95 -4.46
C GLY A 51 24.69 -23.70 -3.85
N TYR A 52 25.53 -22.86 -3.26
CA TYR A 52 25.12 -21.57 -2.68
C TYR A 52 24.85 -20.53 -3.77
N VAL A 53 23.60 -20.06 -3.88
CA VAL A 53 23.23 -18.95 -4.76
C VAL A 53 23.27 -17.65 -3.97
N GLU A 54 24.13 -16.71 -4.40
CA GLU A 54 24.35 -15.43 -3.73
C GLU A 54 23.02 -14.66 -3.54
N PRO A 55 22.70 -14.20 -2.32
CA PRO A 55 21.49 -13.43 -2.07
C PRO A 55 21.64 -11.97 -2.52
N GLY A 56 20.52 -11.29 -2.76
CA GLY A 56 20.51 -9.90 -3.14
C GLY A 56 19.19 -9.19 -2.85
N PRO A 57 19.16 -7.85 -2.79
CA PRO A 57 17.91 -7.12 -2.60
C PRO A 57 17.01 -7.26 -3.85
N SER A 58 15.70 -7.29 -3.62
CA SER A 58 14.69 -7.11 -4.66
C SER A 58 14.20 -5.66 -4.71
N GLY A 59 13.44 -5.32 -5.77
CA GLY A 59 12.88 -3.99 -5.91
C GLY A 59 12.57 -3.64 -7.36
N SER A 60 12.61 -2.34 -7.67
CA SER A 60 12.36 -1.82 -9.01
C SER A 60 13.48 -0.87 -9.43
N LEU A 61 13.99 -1.07 -10.65
CA LEU A 61 15.01 -0.20 -11.24
C LEU A 61 14.46 1.19 -11.56
N THR A 62 13.19 1.27 -11.98
CA THR A 62 12.52 2.55 -12.27
C THR A 62 12.36 3.40 -11.00
N ARG A 63 12.36 2.74 -9.83
CA ARG A 63 12.39 3.35 -8.50
C ARG A 63 13.80 3.65 -7.97
N GLY A 64 14.82 3.53 -8.83
CA GLY A 64 16.19 3.93 -8.52
C GLY A 64 17.01 2.93 -7.71
N LYS A 65 16.48 1.72 -7.44
CA LYS A 65 17.16 0.65 -6.69
C LYS A 65 18.19 -0.08 -7.57
N LEU A 66 19.36 0.52 -7.76
CA LEU A 66 20.43 -0.03 -8.62
C LEU A 66 21.08 -1.29 -8.03
N GLU A 67 21.03 -1.44 -6.72
CA GLU A 67 21.58 -2.55 -5.93
C GLU A 67 20.90 -3.90 -6.20
N ILE A 68 19.75 -3.90 -6.89
CA ILE A 68 19.07 -5.14 -7.32
C ILE A 68 19.78 -5.81 -8.49
N LEU A 69 20.70 -5.11 -9.16
CA LEU A 69 21.57 -5.69 -10.18
C LEU A 69 22.93 -6.11 -9.58
N PRO A 70 23.58 -7.14 -10.16
CA PRO A 70 23.10 -7.96 -11.28
C PRO A 70 21.98 -8.94 -10.87
N THR A 71 21.21 -9.41 -11.86
CA THR A 71 20.21 -10.48 -11.66
C THR A 71 20.89 -11.85 -11.50
N GLY A 72 20.10 -12.92 -11.38
CA GLY A 72 20.62 -14.28 -11.13
C GLY A 72 21.04 -14.52 -9.67
N ARG A 73 20.46 -13.76 -8.75
CA ARG A 73 20.66 -13.87 -7.30
C ARG A 73 19.40 -14.39 -6.61
N ASN A 74 19.58 -15.02 -5.45
CA ASN A 74 18.49 -15.45 -4.59
C ASN A 74 17.94 -14.24 -3.83
N PHE A 75 17.01 -13.50 -4.43
CA PHE A 75 16.62 -12.21 -3.87
C PHE A 75 15.88 -12.36 -2.53
N TYR A 76 16.04 -11.39 -1.64
CA TYR A 76 15.20 -11.19 -0.47
C TYR A 76 14.28 -10.00 -0.68
N ALA A 77 13.20 -9.93 0.11
CA ALA A 77 12.25 -8.83 0.06
C ALA A 77 12.83 -7.57 0.76
N VAL A 78 12.18 -7.10 1.79
CA VAL A 78 12.54 -5.90 2.56
C VAL A 78 12.43 -6.23 4.04
N ASP A 79 13.10 -5.45 4.89
CA ASP A 79 12.83 -5.46 6.32
C ASP A 79 11.46 -4.80 6.57
N PRO A 80 10.44 -5.55 6.99
CA PRO A 80 9.11 -4.97 7.23
C PRO A 80 9.14 -3.94 8.36
N THR A 81 10.04 -4.07 9.33
CA THR A 81 10.09 -3.18 10.50
C THR A 81 10.55 -1.76 10.15
N ALA A 82 11.22 -1.57 9.01
CA ALA A 82 11.66 -0.27 8.53
C ALA A 82 10.60 0.49 7.71
N LEU A 83 9.39 -0.06 7.57
CA LEU A 83 8.34 0.49 6.71
C LEU A 83 7.18 1.13 7.52
N PRO A 84 6.63 2.27 7.05
CA PRO A 84 7.04 3.00 5.85
C PRO A 84 8.33 3.81 6.10
N THR A 85 9.12 4.01 5.05
CA THR A 85 10.33 4.84 5.17
C THR A 85 9.98 6.33 5.29
N LYS A 86 10.91 7.16 5.79
CA LYS A 86 10.74 8.62 5.84
C LYS A 86 10.51 9.23 4.45
N ALA A 87 11.13 8.67 3.40
CA ALA A 87 10.92 9.11 2.02
C ALA A 87 9.52 8.71 1.52
N ALA A 88 9.11 7.46 1.76
CA ALA A 88 7.76 7.01 1.42
C ALA A 88 6.67 7.79 2.17
N TRP A 89 6.94 8.24 3.40
CA TRP A 89 6.04 9.14 4.14
C TRP A 89 5.75 10.43 3.37
N LEU A 90 6.77 11.10 2.84
CA LEU A 90 6.58 12.34 2.08
C LEU A 90 5.72 12.11 0.83
N VAL A 91 5.96 11.01 0.11
CA VAL A 91 5.18 10.66 -1.09
C VAL A 91 3.75 10.27 -0.72
N GLY A 92 3.54 9.52 0.37
CA GLY A 92 2.21 9.14 0.85
C GLY A 92 1.37 10.34 1.29
N VAL A 93 1.99 11.32 1.97
CA VAL A 93 1.34 12.59 2.35
C VAL A 93 0.92 13.37 1.10
N GLU A 94 1.82 13.51 0.13
CA GLU A 94 1.53 14.18 -1.14
C GLU A 94 0.39 13.48 -1.91
N ALA A 95 0.41 12.14 -1.97
CA ALA A 95 -0.63 11.36 -2.62
C ALA A 95 -2.00 11.51 -1.92
N ALA A 96 -2.02 11.54 -0.59
CA ALA A 96 -3.24 11.79 0.18
C ALA A 96 -3.78 13.20 -0.09
N ASN A 97 -2.93 14.23 -0.04
CA ASN A 97 -3.35 15.60 -0.31
C ASN A 97 -3.94 15.74 -1.72
N LYS A 98 -3.28 15.19 -2.74
CA LYS A 98 -3.82 15.19 -4.12
C LYS A 98 -5.17 14.50 -4.24
N LEU A 99 -5.35 13.37 -3.57
CA LEU A 99 -6.64 12.67 -3.54
C LEU A 99 -7.72 13.55 -2.92
N LEU A 100 -7.44 14.14 -1.77
CA LEU A 100 -8.38 14.99 -1.04
C LEU A 100 -8.70 16.28 -1.78
N GLU A 101 -7.70 16.95 -2.37
CA GLU A 101 -7.88 18.15 -3.20
C GLU A 101 -8.75 17.84 -4.43
N SER A 102 -8.47 16.73 -5.11
CA SER A 102 -9.26 16.31 -6.27
C SER A 102 -10.71 16.02 -5.89
N TYR A 103 -10.93 15.30 -4.79
CA TYR A 103 -12.28 14.98 -4.31
C TYR A 103 -13.02 16.24 -3.85
N LEU A 104 -12.37 17.12 -3.08
CA LEU A 104 -12.93 18.38 -2.59
C LEU A 104 -13.32 19.30 -3.75
N LYS A 105 -12.48 19.38 -4.79
CA LYS A 105 -12.79 20.15 -6.00
C LYS A 105 -13.99 19.60 -6.76
N ALA A 106 -14.16 18.27 -6.80
CA ALA A 106 -15.24 17.63 -7.52
C ALA A 106 -16.58 17.64 -6.76
N HIS A 107 -16.55 17.53 -5.43
CA HIS A 107 -17.74 17.29 -4.60
C HIS A 107 -18.04 18.39 -3.57
N GLY A 108 -17.15 19.38 -3.39
CA GLY A 108 -17.34 20.47 -2.43
C GLY A 108 -17.23 20.07 -0.94
N ARG A 109 -16.90 18.81 -0.66
CA ARG A 109 -16.67 18.26 0.68
C ARG A 109 -15.48 17.31 0.67
N TYR A 110 -14.91 17.01 1.84
CA TYR A 110 -13.98 15.89 1.99
C TYR A 110 -14.73 14.55 1.88
N PRO A 111 -14.07 13.48 1.39
CA PRO A 111 -14.63 12.14 1.51
C PRO A 111 -14.68 11.76 2.99
N GLU A 112 -15.72 11.08 3.45
CA GLU A 112 -15.79 10.60 4.82
C GLU A 112 -14.95 9.33 5.00
N SER A 113 -14.91 8.46 3.98
CA SER A 113 -14.11 7.24 3.99
C SER A 113 -13.48 6.93 2.63
N VAL A 114 -12.26 6.38 2.64
CA VAL A 114 -11.52 5.95 1.45
C VAL A 114 -11.27 4.43 1.48
N GLY A 115 -11.70 3.73 0.43
CA GLY A 115 -11.41 2.33 0.22
C GLY A 115 -10.02 2.12 -0.38
N HIS A 116 -9.15 1.36 0.28
CA HIS A 116 -7.81 1.05 -0.20
C HIS A 116 -7.66 -0.43 -0.51
N TRP A 117 -7.26 -0.76 -1.75
CA TRP A 117 -6.64 -2.04 -2.03
C TRP A 117 -5.13 -1.95 -1.76
N LEU A 118 -4.65 -2.66 -0.74
CA LEU A 118 -3.24 -2.62 -0.31
C LEU A 118 -2.52 -3.93 -0.67
N TRP A 119 -1.58 -3.84 -1.60
CA TRP A 119 -0.80 -4.97 -2.09
C TRP A 119 0.65 -4.90 -1.60
N SER A 120 1.29 -6.05 -1.40
CA SER A 120 2.68 -6.18 -0.94
C SER A 120 3.70 -5.48 -1.84
N LEU A 121 3.35 -5.15 -3.09
CA LEU A 121 4.18 -4.28 -3.93
C LEU A 121 4.40 -2.89 -3.32
N ASP A 122 3.49 -2.41 -2.46
CA ASP A 122 3.70 -1.18 -1.69
C ASP A 122 4.96 -1.28 -0.82
N ALA A 123 5.10 -2.37 -0.07
CA ALA A 123 6.28 -2.61 0.74
C ALA A 123 7.53 -2.87 -0.12
N TYR A 124 7.41 -3.74 -1.12
CA TYR A 124 8.56 -4.29 -1.83
C TYR A 124 9.13 -3.36 -2.90
N LYS A 125 8.28 -2.56 -3.55
CA LYS A 125 8.69 -1.63 -4.61
C LYS A 125 8.58 -0.17 -4.21
N ALA A 126 7.64 0.17 -3.33
CA ALA A 126 7.34 1.56 -2.98
C ALA A 126 7.81 1.96 -1.57
N ASP A 127 8.38 1.06 -0.79
CA ASP A 127 8.87 1.33 0.57
C ASP A 127 7.79 1.85 1.55
N GLY A 128 6.51 1.52 1.28
CA GLY A 128 5.36 1.83 2.14
C GLY A 128 4.63 3.14 1.84
N GLU A 129 4.60 3.59 0.59
CA GLU A 129 3.94 4.84 0.18
C GLU A 129 2.42 4.83 0.42
N GLN A 130 1.75 3.72 0.13
CA GLN A 130 0.32 3.57 0.33
C GLN A 130 -0.01 3.39 1.82
N LEU A 131 0.81 2.65 2.57
CA LEU A 131 0.68 2.63 4.03
C LEU A 131 0.81 4.04 4.63
N ALA A 132 1.80 4.83 4.18
CA ALA A 132 1.95 6.21 4.60
C ALA A 132 0.72 7.07 4.27
N GLN A 133 0.18 6.92 3.06
CA GLN A 133 -1.05 7.59 2.65
C GLN A 133 -2.23 7.26 3.59
N ILE A 134 -2.44 5.97 3.89
CA ILE A 134 -3.50 5.50 4.81
C ILE A 134 -3.32 6.11 6.21
N LEU A 135 -2.11 6.05 6.76
CA LEU A 135 -1.82 6.60 8.08
C LEU A 135 -2.05 8.11 8.13
N TYR A 136 -1.63 8.84 7.09
CA TYR A 136 -1.86 10.27 7.02
C TYR A 136 -3.35 10.61 6.92
N LEU A 137 -4.15 9.90 6.12
CA LEU A 137 -5.61 10.10 6.03
C LEU A 137 -6.28 10.00 7.40
N LEU A 138 -5.92 8.98 8.19
CA LEU A 138 -6.33 8.80 9.60
C LEU A 138 -5.82 9.90 10.55
N GLY A 139 -4.91 10.76 10.08
CA GLY A 139 -4.34 11.87 10.83
C GLY A 139 -3.29 11.44 11.84
N VAL A 140 -2.54 10.37 11.54
CA VAL A 140 -1.40 9.92 12.34
C VAL A 140 -0.14 9.89 11.49
N LYS A 141 1.03 9.93 12.12
CA LYS A 141 2.33 9.77 11.47
C LYS A 141 3.12 8.61 12.06
N PRO A 142 3.95 7.89 11.28
CA PRO A 142 4.84 6.88 11.82
C PRO A 142 5.82 7.49 12.84
N ARG A 143 6.13 6.72 13.88
CA ARG A 143 7.19 7.03 14.85
C ARG A 143 8.40 6.15 14.55
N TRP A 144 9.44 6.74 13.97
CA TRP A 144 10.70 6.05 13.71
C TRP A 144 11.59 6.06 14.95
N GLY A 145 12.23 4.92 15.24
CA GLY A 145 13.31 4.81 16.20
C GLY A 145 14.66 5.24 15.61
N ASP A 146 15.67 5.34 16.47
CA ASP A 146 17.03 5.70 16.06
C ASP A 146 17.67 4.64 15.14
N ASP A 147 17.21 3.40 15.25
CA ASP A 147 17.59 2.26 14.38
C ASP A 147 16.91 2.30 13.00
N GLY A 148 16.07 3.29 12.73
CA GLY A 148 15.31 3.44 11.48
C GLY A 148 14.04 2.60 11.40
N SER A 149 13.78 1.73 12.37
CA SER A 149 12.54 0.94 12.41
C SER A 149 11.35 1.78 12.90
N VAL A 150 10.15 1.39 12.47
CA VAL A 150 8.89 2.02 12.86
C VAL A 150 8.39 1.38 14.16
N LYS A 151 8.29 2.19 15.22
CA LYS A 151 7.92 1.76 16.58
C LYS A 151 6.44 2.03 16.92
N GLY A 152 5.62 2.39 15.93
CA GLY A 152 4.21 2.73 16.09
C GLY A 152 3.86 4.03 15.37
N VAL A 153 2.79 4.69 15.82
CA VAL A 153 2.30 5.93 15.22
C VAL A 153 2.04 7.01 16.27
N ASP A 154 2.13 8.28 15.90
CA ASP A 154 1.79 9.44 16.73
C ASP A 154 0.63 10.21 16.10
N VAL A 155 -0.30 10.70 16.92
CA VAL A 155 -1.44 11.50 16.44
C VAL A 155 -0.94 12.86 15.96
N ILE A 156 -1.38 13.28 14.78
CA ILE A 156 -1.24 14.65 14.30
C ILE A 156 -2.42 15.47 14.85
N PRO A 157 -2.20 16.55 15.62
CA PRO A 157 -3.28 17.39 16.12
C PRO A 157 -4.11 18.00 14.97
N LEU A 158 -5.42 18.17 15.14
CA LEU A 158 -6.29 18.76 14.10
C LEU A 158 -5.82 20.14 13.63
N SER A 159 -5.22 20.94 14.53
CA SER A 159 -4.64 22.24 14.20
C SER A 159 -3.46 22.16 13.23
N GLU A 160 -2.66 21.08 13.30
CA GLU A 160 -1.58 20.79 12.35
C GLU A 160 -2.13 20.10 11.08
N LEU A 161 -3.14 19.24 11.25
CA LEU A 161 -3.73 18.47 10.15
C LEU A 161 -4.53 19.34 9.17
N GLY A 162 -5.19 20.40 9.66
CA GLY A 162 -5.90 21.39 8.83
C GLY A 162 -7.17 20.90 8.13
N ARG A 163 -7.64 19.70 8.45
CA ARG A 163 -8.80 19.02 7.84
C ARG A 163 -9.35 17.93 8.77
N PRO A 164 -10.55 17.38 8.50
CA PRO A 164 -11.04 16.22 9.21
C PRO A 164 -10.12 15.00 9.08
N ARG A 165 -10.15 14.11 10.08
CA ARG A 165 -9.60 12.75 9.94
C ARG A 165 -10.52 11.95 9.04
N ILE A 166 -9.94 11.34 8.02
CA ILE A 166 -10.67 10.59 7.00
C ILE A 166 -10.64 9.12 7.39
N ASP A 167 -11.81 8.46 7.38
CA ASP A 167 -11.88 7.02 7.63
C ASP A 167 -11.34 6.22 6.44
N VAL A 168 -10.99 4.96 6.68
CA VAL A 168 -10.38 4.11 5.65
C VAL A 168 -10.92 2.70 5.73
N VAL A 169 -11.14 2.05 4.59
CA VAL A 169 -11.45 0.62 4.53
C VAL A 169 -10.37 -0.06 3.71
N VAL A 170 -9.51 -0.84 4.36
CA VAL A 170 -8.30 -1.39 3.75
C VAL A 170 -8.49 -2.88 3.46
N ARG A 171 -8.62 -3.24 2.18
CA ARG A 171 -8.52 -4.62 1.72
C ARG A 171 -7.07 -4.95 1.40
N ILE A 172 -6.37 -5.60 2.33
CA ILE A 172 -4.98 -6.07 2.12
C ILE A 172 -4.98 -7.35 1.27
N THR A 173 -3.89 -7.71 0.60
CA THR A 173 -3.80 -9.06 -0.03
C THR A 173 -3.37 -10.13 0.97
N GLY A 174 -3.57 -11.41 0.64
CA GLY A 174 -3.08 -12.52 1.48
C GLY A 174 -1.56 -12.50 1.66
N ILE A 175 -0.80 -11.98 0.69
CA ILE A 175 0.65 -11.80 0.82
C ILE A 175 0.96 -10.77 1.92
N VAL A 176 0.24 -9.63 1.96
CA VAL A 176 0.43 -8.63 3.02
C VAL A 176 0.13 -9.23 4.39
N ARG A 177 -0.95 -10.02 4.52
CA ARG A 177 -1.27 -10.74 5.76
C ARG A 177 -0.12 -11.64 6.22
N ASP A 178 0.51 -12.36 5.30
CA ASP A 178 1.51 -13.39 5.63
C ASP A 178 2.90 -12.80 5.89
N THR A 179 3.28 -11.73 5.17
CA THR A 179 4.66 -11.24 5.15
C THR A 179 4.85 -9.85 5.74
N LEU A 180 3.76 -9.10 5.98
CA LEU A 180 3.77 -7.71 6.46
C LEU A 180 2.77 -7.49 7.62
N PRO A 181 2.80 -8.30 8.70
CA PRO A 181 1.85 -8.14 9.81
C PRO A 181 1.92 -6.76 10.47
N ASN A 182 3.06 -6.08 10.39
CA ASN A 182 3.24 -4.72 10.88
C ASN A 182 2.32 -3.70 10.18
N TYR A 183 1.93 -3.92 8.91
CA TYR A 183 1.00 -3.04 8.21
C TYR A 183 -0.37 -3.06 8.90
N VAL A 184 -0.86 -4.26 9.21
CA VAL A 184 -2.11 -4.45 9.96
C VAL A 184 -2.01 -3.77 11.33
N TYR A 185 -0.91 -3.98 12.04
CA TYR A 185 -0.73 -3.45 13.39
C TYR A 185 -0.63 -1.92 13.43
N LEU A 186 0.00 -1.29 12.44
CA LEU A 186 0.11 0.16 12.37
C LEU A 186 -1.24 0.80 12.03
N ILE A 187 -2.00 0.20 11.10
CA ILE A 187 -3.34 0.70 10.74
C ILE A 187 -4.31 0.52 11.91
N ASP A 188 -4.31 -0.64 12.57
CA ASP A 188 -5.16 -0.90 13.74
C ASP A 188 -4.82 0.03 14.93
N GLU A 189 -3.53 0.29 15.18
CA GLU A 189 -3.10 1.27 16.18
C GLU A 189 -3.55 2.69 15.82
N ALA A 190 -3.43 3.08 14.55
CA ALA A 190 -3.87 4.38 14.05
C ALA A 190 -5.38 4.57 14.25
N VAL A 191 -6.18 3.59 13.85
CA VAL A 191 -7.64 3.59 14.03
C VAL A 191 -7.97 3.63 15.52
N SER A 192 -7.34 2.79 16.35
CA SER A 192 -7.57 2.77 17.80
C SER A 192 -7.29 4.13 18.45
N LYS A 193 -6.25 4.85 18.02
CA LYS A 193 -5.97 6.20 18.50
C LYS A 193 -7.02 7.17 18.01
N ALA A 194 -7.30 7.19 16.71
CA ALA A 194 -8.26 8.11 16.10
C ALA A 194 -9.67 8.00 16.71
N VAL A 195 -10.18 6.79 16.96
CA VAL A 195 -11.50 6.61 17.60
C VAL A 195 -11.54 7.06 19.06
N SER A 196 -10.40 7.02 19.75
CA SER A 196 -10.29 7.35 21.18
C SER A 196 -10.12 8.85 21.45
N LEU A 197 -9.87 9.66 20.42
CA LEU A 197 -9.74 11.11 20.57
C LEU A 197 -11.10 11.74 20.90
N ASP A 198 -11.09 12.71 21.80
CA ASP A 198 -12.26 13.54 22.12
C ASP A 198 -12.37 14.68 21.09
N GLU A 199 -12.74 14.30 19.86
CA GLU A 199 -12.94 15.19 18.74
C GLU A 199 -14.39 15.10 18.24
N PRO A 200 -14.96 16.20 17.72
CA PRO A 200 -16.31 16.19 17.17
C PRO A 200 -16.38 15.27 15.93
N PRO A 201 -17.47 14.50 15.74
CA PRO A 201 -17.63 13.57 14.60
C PRO A 201 -17.41 14.20 13.22
N GLU A 202 -17.70 15.49 13.08
CA GLU A 202 -17.58 16.29 11.85
C GLU A 202 -16.11 16.58 11.48
N LEU A 203 -15.19 16.46 12.45
CA LEU A 203 -13.75 16.59 12.23
C LEU A 203 -13.01 15.25 12.37
N ASN A 204 -13.72 14.16 12.70
CA ASN A 204 -13.15 12.84 12.87
C ASN A 204 -14.13 11.77 12.39
N TYR A 205 -14.09 11.49 11.08
CA TYR A 205 -14.97 10.52 10.45
C TYR A 205 -14.71 9.08 10.92
N VAL A 206 -13.47 8.78 11.34
CA VAL A 206 -13.12 7.48 11.95
C VAL A 206 -13.97 7.25 13.21
N ARG A 207 -14.03 8.26 14.09
CA ARG A 207 -14.83 8.23 15.32
C ARG A 207 -16.31 8.24 15.02
N LYS A 208 -16.77 9.08 14.08
CA LYS A 208 -18.16 9.14 13.62
C LYS A 208 -18.66 7.74 13.23
N HIS A 209 -18.01 7.12 12.26
CA HIS A 209 -18.41 5.80 11.76
C HIS A 209 -18.26 4.72 12.82
N TYR A 210 -17.22 4.75 13.65
CA TYR A 210 -17.08 3.80 14.75
C TYR A 210 -18.32 3.81 15.68
N LEU A 211 -18.77 5.00 16.11
CA LEU A 211 -19.93 5.12 17.00
C LEU A 211 -21.23 4.65 16.32
N GLU A 212 -21.42 5.01 15.05
CA GLU A 212 -22.57 4.57 14.25
C GLU A 212 -22.57 3.04 14.05
N HIS A 213 -21.41 2.46 13.73
CA HIS A 213 -21.25 1.02 13.54
C HIS A 213 -21.44 0.24 14.84
N VAL A 214 -20.96 0.75 15.99
CA VAL A 214 -21.24 0.15 17.30
C VAL A 214 -22.74 0.06 17.55
N ALA A 215 -23.49 1.14 17.30
CA ALA A 215 -24.93 1.14 17.48
C ALA A 215 -25.61 0.12 16.55
N LYS A 216 -25.22 0.08 15.26
CA LYS A 216 -25.76 -0.87 14.28
C LYS A 216 -25.44 -2.33 14.60
N LEU A 217 -24.20 -2.63 15.00
CA LEU A 217 -23.80 -3.99 15.37
C LEU A 217 -24.54 -4.46 16.63
N ARG A 218 -24.76 -3.57 17.60
CA ARG A 218 -25.59 -3.86 18.78
C ARG A 218 -27.03 -4.21 18.39
N GLU A 219 -27.64 -3.43 17.50
CA GLU A 219 -28.98 -3.71 16.96
C GLU A 219 -29.05 -5.08 16.27
N LEU A 220 -27.97 -5.50 15.60
CA LEU A 220 -27.86 -6.79 14.92
C LEU A 220 -27.46 -7.95 15.85
N GLY A 221 -27.27 -7.71 17.16
CA GLY A 221 -26.80 -8.73 18.10
C GLY A 221 -25.35 -9.19 17.85
N ARG A 222 -24.56 -8.36 17.17
CA ARG A 222 -23.14 -8.58 16.86
C ARG A 222 -22.24 -7.92 17.89
N ARG A 223 -20.97 -8.30 17.93
CA ARG A 223 -20.04 -7.76 18.91
C ARG A 223 -19.60 -6.36 18.51
N GLU A 224 -19.62 -5.44 19.47
CA GLU A 224 -19.32 -4.02 19.23
C GLU A 224 -17.85 -3.76 18.89
N ASP A 225 -16.94 -4.65 19.30
CA ASP A 225 -15.51 -4.53 19.00
C ASP A 225 -15.21 -4.70 17.49
N GLU A 226 -16.09 -5.39 16.75
CA GLU A 226 -16.01 -5.51 15.28
C GLU A 226 -16.07 -4.13 14.60
N ALA A 227 -16.73 -3.14 15.22
CA ALA A 227 -16.88 -1.79 14.70
C ALA A 227 -15.55 -1.05 14.50
N ARG A 228 -14.49 -1.44 15.21
CA ARG A 228 -13.15 -0.81 15.09
C ARG A 228 -12.38 -1.34 13.87
N CYS A 229 -12.70 -2.53 13.38
CA CYS A 229 -11.94 -3.14 12.30
C CYS A 229 -12.03 -2.30 11.02
N ARG A 230 -10.87 -1.99 10.43
CA ARG A 230 -10.74 -1.36 9.10
C ARG A 230 -9.87 -2.15 8.14
N VAL A 231 -9.24 -3.24 8.58
CA VAL A 231 -8.36 -4.06 7.75
C VAL A 231 -9.01 -5.42 7.50
N TRP A 232 -9.19 -5.72 6.22
CA TRP A 232 -9.95 -6.85 5.73
C TRP A 232 -9.06 -7.71 4.83
N CYS A 233 -9.21 -9.03 4.88
CA CYS A 233 -8.52 -9.93 3.95
C CYS A 233 -9.35 -11.17 3.60
N SER A 234 -8.73 -12.09 2.85
CA SER A 234 -9.21 -13.43 2.62
C SER A 234 -9.06 -14.29 3.87
N PRO A 235 -9.78 -15.43 3.96
CA PRO A 235 -9.60 -16.34 5.08
C PRO A 235 -8.13 -16.79 5.22
N PRO A 236 -7.67 -17.14 6.44
CA PRO A 236 -6.31 -17.66 6.64
C PRO A 236 -6.02 -18.84 5.72
N GLY A 237 -4.81 -18.86 5.13
CA GLY A 237 -4.39 -19.91 4.20
C GLY A 237 -4.92 -19.78 2.77
N THR A 238 -5.78 -18.79 2.48
CA THR A 238 -6.28 -18.53 1.11
C THR A 238 -5.78 -17.19 0.56
N TYR A 239 -5.80 -17.06 -0.76
CA TYR A 239 -5.34 -15.87 -1.51
C TYR A 239 -6.37 -15.48 -2.57
N GLY A 240 -6.34 -14.21 -3.00
CA GLY A 240 -7.25 -13.67 -4.01
C GLY A 240 -8.47 -12.95 -3.43
N ALA A 241 -9.39 -12.59 -4.33
CA ALA A 241 -10.65 -11.90 -4.04
C ALA A 241 -11.86 -12.65 -4.62
N GLY A 242 -11.67 -13.86 -5.17
CA GLY A 242 -12.72 -14.67 -5.81
C GLY A 242 -13.17 -14.17 -7.19
N VAL A 243 -13.20 -12.85 -7.40
CA VAL A 243 -13.66 -12.18 -8.63
C VAL A 243 -12.90 -12.63 -9.87
N ASN A 244 -11.57 -12.82 -9.78
CA ASN A 244 -10.77 -13.33 -10.89
C ASN A 244 -11.25 -14.70 -11.36
N TYR A 245 -11.57 -15.62 -10.44
CA TYR A 245 -12.07 -16.94 -10.78
C TYR A 245 -13.45 -16.89 -11.43
N ALA A 246 -14.34 -16.04 -10.91
CA ALA A 246 -15.67 -15.85 -11.49
C ALA A 246 -15.57 -15.31 -12.93
N VAL A 247 -14.71 -14.33 -13.17
CA VAL A 247 -14.47 -13.74 -14.50
C VAL A 247 -13.86 -14.77 -15.46
N GLU A 248 -12.78 -15.45 -15.05
CA GLU A 248 -12.09 -16.46 -15.86
C GLU A 248 -13.01 -17.63 -16.24
N ALA A 249 -13.89 -18.05 -15.33
CA ALA A 249 -14.86 -19.11 -15.58
C ALA A 249 -16.13 -18.63 -16.31
N SER A 250 -16.27 -17.33 -16.59
CA SER A 250 -17.52 -16.72 -17.08
C SER A 250 -18.74 -17.07 -16.20
N ALA A 251 -18.51 -17.28 -14.90
CA ALA A 251 -19.48 -17.75 -13.93
C ALA A 251 -20.19 -16.59 -13.20
N TRP A 252 -20.56 -15.55 -13.95
CA TRP A 252 -21.25 -14.37 -13.46
C TRP A 252 -22.23 -13.85 -14.54
N ARG A 253 -23.28 -13.15 -14.11
CA ARG A 253 -24.28 -12.57 -15.02
C ARG A 253 -24.42 -11.07 -14.85
N LYS A 254 -24.21 -10.56 -13.64
CA LYS A 254 -24.34 -9.15 -13.29
C LYS A 254 -23.26 -8.72 -12.30
N ASP A 255 -23.03 -7.42 -12.18
CA ASP A 255 -22.02 -6.85 -11.28
C ASP A 255 -22.24 -7.26 -9.81
N GLU A 256 -23.50 -7.44 -9.41
CA GLU A 256 -23.89 -7.91 -8.07
C GLU A 256 -23.31 -9.31 -7.74
N ASP A 257 -23.16 -10.19 -8.74
CA ASP A 257 -22.57 -11.52 -8.52
C ASP A 257 -21.07 -11.40 -8.17
N LEU A 258 -20.38 -10.46 -8.83
CA LEU A 258 -18.98 -10.15 -8.57
C LEU A 258 -18.81 -9.45 -7.22
N ALA A 259 -19.71 -8.53 -6.86
CA ALA A 259 -19.72 -7.86 -5.57
C ALA A 259 -19.90 -8.86 -4.41
N LYS A 260 -20.86 -9.78 -4.53
CA LYS A 260 -21.09 -10.86 -3.53
C LYS A 260 -19.88 -11.77 -3.40
N THR A 261 -19.28 -12.13 -4.54
CA THR A 261 -18.04 -12.94 -4.55
C THR A 261 -16.91 -12.20 -3.82
N TRP A 262 -16.71 -10.92 -4.13
CA TRP A 262 -15.70 -10.10 -3.48
C TRP A 262 -15.92 -10.01 -1.96
N LEU A 263 -17.17 -9.75 -1.54
CA LEU A 263 -17.54 -9.65 -0.12
C LEU A 263 -17.24 -10.97 0.61
N GLN A 264 -17.68 -12.10 0.06
CA GLN A 264 -17.48 -13.42 0.65
C GLN A 264 -15.99 -13.76 0.83
N TRP A 265 -15.15 -13.31 -0.10
CA TRP A 265 -13.70 -13.50 -0.03
C TRP A 265 -12.97 -12.42 0.76
N SER A 266 -13.66 -11.40 1.27
CA SER A 266 -13.04 -10.22 1.90
C SER A 266 -13.51 -9.95 3.32
N CYS A 267 -14.57 -10.63 3.79
CA CYS A 267 -15.22 -10.36 5.07
C CYS A 267 -14.45 -10.87 6.30
N TYR A 268 -13.13 -11.06 6.23
CA TYR A 268 -12.34 -11.56 7.36
C TYR A 268 -11.53 -10.42 7.97
N MET A 269 -11.72 -10.21 9.28
CA MET A 269 -11.10 -9.14 10.05
C MET A 269 -9.64 -9.45 10.37
N TYR A 270 -8.80 -8.43 10.26
CA TYR A 270 -7.42 -8.47 10.71
C TYR A 270 -7.15 -7.24 11.56
N THR A 271 -6.77 -7.46 12.81
CA THR A 271 -6.37 -6.42 13.77
C THR A 271 -5.14 -6.91 14.51
N ARG A 272 -4.67 -6.18 15.53
CA ARG A 272 -3.62 -6.69 16.41
C ARG A 272 -4.06 -7.92 17.22
N ASP A 273 -5.36 -8.06 17.47
CA ASP A 273 -5.97 -9.09 18.32
C ASP A 273 -6.91 -10.07 17.60
N ARG A 274 -7.08 -9.93 16.28
CA ARG A 274 -7.89 -10.81 15.43
C ARG A 274 -7.13 -11.18 14.17
N TYR A 275 -7.22 -12.46 13.80
CA TYR A 275 -6.54 -13.00 12.62
C TYR A 275 -7.50 -13.86 11.81
N GLY A 276 -8.20 -13.22 10.87
CA GLY A 276 -9.05 -13.91 9.91
C GLY A 276 -10.40 -14.39 10.47
N GLU A 277 -10.99 -13.63 11.38
CA GLU A 277 -12.34 -13.92 11.89
C GLU A 277 -13.41 -13.34 10.94
N PRO A 278 -14.43 -14.12 10.52
CA PRO A 278 -15.46 -13.62 9.60
C PRO A 278 -16.40 -12.61 10.27
N SER A 279 -16.62 -11.48 9.60
CA SER A 279 -17.53 -10.42 10.03
C SER A 279 -18.15 -9.67 8.84
N PRO A 280 -19.02 -10.33 8.06
CA PRO A 280 -19.61 -9.76 6.86
C PRO A 280 -20.45 -8.50 7.14
N GLU A 281 -21.18 -8.44 8.24
CA GLU A 281 -22.01 -7.30 8.62
C GLU A 281 -21.17 -6.06 8.90
N ALA A 282 -20.07 -6.19 9.65
CA ALA A 282 -19.17 -5.06 9.90
C ALA A 282 -18.42 -4.62 8.64
N LEU A 283 -18.08 -5.55 7.73
CA LEU A 283 -17.55 -5.17 6.41
C LEU A 283 -18.60 -4.38 5.61
N ILE A 284 -19.86 -4.83 5.54
CA ILE A 284 -20.93 -4.14 4.81
C ILE A 284 -21.12 -2.72 5.35
N LEU A 285 -21.12 -2.54 6.68
CA LEU A 285 -21.20 -1.21 7.30
C LEU A 285 -20.02 -0.32 6.86
N ASN A 286 -18.80 -0.84 6.93
CA ASN A 286 -17.62 -0.13 6.43
C ASN A 286 -17.70 0.23 4.94
N LEU A 287 -18.14 -0.70 4.08
CA LEU A 287 -18.28 -0.46 2.64
C LEU A 287 -19.30 0.65 2.36
N SER A 288 -20.39 0.70 3.14
CA SER A 288 -21.45 1.70 2.95
C SER A 288 -21.03 3.15 3.21
N THR A 289 -19.88 3.38 3.84
CA THR A 289 -19.34 4.72 4.08
C THR A 289 -18.28 5.15 3.05
N VAL A 290 -17.84 4.23 2.17
CA VAL A 290 -16.75 4.49 1.21
C VAL A 290 -17.22 5.43 0.12
N ASP A 291 -16.58 6.60 0.04
CA ASP A 291 -16.84 7.62 -0.99
C ASP A 291 -15.98 7.43 -2.24
N VAL A 292 -14.80 6.86 -2.09
CA VAL A 292 -13.85 6.65 -3.19
C VAL A 292 -12.98 5.43 -2.92
N VAL A 293 -12.81 4.58 -3.94
CA VAL A 293 -11.87 3.46 -3.93
C VAL A 293 -10.59 3.86 -4.65
N THR A 294 -9.45 3.53 -4.06
CA THR A 294 -8.13 3.90 -4.58
C THR A 294 -7.10 2.78 -4.43
N ARG A 295 -6.05 2.89 -5.24
CA ARG A 295 -4.83 2.07 -5.19
C ARG A 295 -3.65 2.91 -5.63
N ASN A 296 -2.45 2.54 -5.18
CA ASN A 296 -1.22 3.06 -5.76
C ASN A 296 -0.76 2.18 -6.93
N HIS A 297 0.00 2.76 -7.85
CA HIS A 297 0.65 2.06 -8.97
C HIS A 297 2.13 2.44 -9.00
N PRO A 298 3.00 1.74 -8.26
CA PRO A 298 4.35 2.20 -8.00
C PRO A 298 5.37 1.88 -9.11
N THR A 299 4.91 1.45 -10.30
CA THR A 299 5.76 0.76 -11.28
C THR A 299 5.22 1.01 -12.69
N ASP A 300 6.11 1.34 -13.63
CA ASP A 300 5.79 1.47 -15.06
C ASP A 300 6.07 0.16 -15.82
N GLU A 301 6.68 -0.82 -15.13
CA GLU A 301 7.05 -2.12 -15.69
C GLU A 301 5.85 -3.01 -16.05
N HIS A 302 4.67 -2.73 -15.50
CA HIS A 302 3.41 -3.34 -15.90
C HIS A 302 2.26 -2.38 -15.66
N ASP A 303 1.19 -2.53 -16.43
CA ASP A 303 -0.03 -1.74 -16.32
C ASP A 303 -1.18 -2.57 -15.68
N PRO A 304 -2.34 -1.94 -15.37
CA PRO A 304 -3.46 -2.61 -14.73
C PRO A 304 -4.11 -3.74 -15.54
N LEU A 305 -3.88 -3.81 -16.85
CA LEU A 305 -4.41 -4.87 -17.72
C LEU A 305 -3.50 -6.11 -17.73
N ASN A 306 -2.30 -6.01 -17.15
CA ASN A 306 -1.32 -7.09 -17.16
C ASN A 306 -1.63 -8.21 -16.15
N CYS A 307 -2.41 -7.94 -15.11
CA CYS A 307 -2.65 -8.90 -14.03
C CYS A 307 -4.10 -8.87 -13.53
N CYS A 308 -4.70 -10.04 -13.34
CA CYS A 308 -6.09 -10.16 -12.89
C CYS A 308 -6.34 -9.59 -11.50
N CYS A 309 -5.31 -9.48 -10.65
CA CYS A 309 -5.42 -8.85 -9.34
C CYS A 309 -5.97 -7.42 -9.40
N TYR A 310 -5.68 -6.67 -10.46
CA TYR A 310 -6.18 -5.28 -10.58
C TYR A 310 -7.69 -5.22 -10.64
N PHE A 311 -8.32 -5.90 -11.60
CA PHE A 311 -9.79 -5.88 -11.70
C PHE A 311 -10.43 -6.66 -10.55
N ALA A 312 -9.80 -7.74 -10.07
CA ALA A 312 -10.38 -8.57 -9.02
C ALA A 312 -10.43 -7.86 -7.66
N TYR A 313 -9.36 -7.14 -7.28
CA TYR A 313 -9.33 -6.40 -6.03
C TYR A 313 -9.93 -5.02 -6.18
N HIS A 314 -9.47 -4.19 -7.14
CA HIS A 314 -9.94 -2.81 -7.27
C HIS A 314 -11.35 -2.75 -7.88
N GLY A 315 -11.58 -3.44 -9.01
CA GLY A 315 -12.89 -3.48 -9.65
C GLY A 315 -13.93 -4.21 -8.80
N GLY A 316 -13.54 -5.32 -8.17
CA GLY A 316 -14.41 -6.02 -7.22
C GLY A 316 -14.79 -5.18 -6.00
N PHE A 317 -13.85 -4.40 -5.45
CA PHE A 317 -14.13 -3.47 -4.36
C PHE A 317 -15.04 -2.33 -4.84
N TYR A 318 -14.76 -1.74 -6.01
CA TYR A 318 -15.64 -0.73 -6.61
C TYR A 318 -17.08 -1.23 -6.80
N ASN A 319 -17.28 -2.47 -7.23
CA ASN A 319 -18.62 -3.03 -7.38
C ASN A 319 -19.31 -3.35 -6.04
N ALA A 320 -18.55 -3.45 -4.95
CA ALA A 320 -19.06 -3.80 -3.63
C ALA A 320 -19.45 -2.58 -2.76
N VAL A 321 -19.08 -1.36 -3.18
CA VAL A 321 -19.48 -0.09 -2.57
C VAL A 321 -20.65 0.52 -3.32
#